data_AF-A0A951PVP4-F1
#
_entry.id   AF-A0A951PVP4-F1
#
_cell.length_a   1.000
_cell.length_b   1.000
_cell.length_c   1.000
_cell.angle_alpha   90.00
_cell.angle_beta   90.00
_cell.angle_gamma   90.00
#
_symmetry.space_group_name_H-M   'P 1'
#
loop_
_entity.id
_entity.type
_entity.pdbx_description
1 polymer ?
#
loop_
_entity_poly.entity_id
_entity_poly.type
_entity_poly.pdbx_seq_one_letter_code
_entity_poly.pdbx_strand_id
1 'polypeptide(L)'
;MPSVNYQNPKTFSYPQSTVERAERSLVCSPFNPGLLAAMRHQSVPLSTIAQDNGIQHGYTKRPLSELACDNALSWLIQVGVLRREVDGQGITDSFRLTPLGQQLAEQYQGKNWRHPSWGDRIYNFVTRWLRLPF
;
A
#
# COMPACT_ATOMS: atom_id res chain seq x y z
N MET A 1 29.30 34.45 -7.15
CA MET A 1 28.55 33.47 -6.32
C MET A 1 28.47 32.17 -7.10
N PRO A 2 28.85 31.01 -6.56
CA PRO A 2 28.80 29.77 -7.31
C PRO A 2 27.36 29.28 -7.40
N SER A 3 26.89 29.05 -8.62
CA SER A 3 25.63 28.41 -8.95
C SER A 3 25.61 26.98 -8.40
N VAL A 4 24.70 26.72 -7.47
CA VAL A 4 24.42 25.36 -6.96
C VAL A 4 23.84 24.54 -8.10
N ASN A 5 24.64 23.60 -8.58
CA ASN A 5 24.24 22.64 -9.59
C ASN A 5 23.32 21.60 -8.92
N TYR A 6 22.00 21.73 -9.11
CA TYR A 6 21.03 20.75 -8.64
C TYR A 6 21.26 19.45 -9.40
N GLN A 7 22.10 18.58 -8.83
CA GLN A 7 22.26 17.23 -9.35
C GLN A 7 20.89 16.55 -9.36
N ASN A 8 20.49 16.16 -10.57
CA ASN A 8 19.31 15.38 -10.90
C ASN A 8 19.01 14.34 -9.79
N PRO A 9 17.81 14.30 -9.19
CA PRO A 9 17.51 13.32 -8.16
C PRO A 9 17.71 11.94 -8.77
N LYS A 10 18.68 11.18 -8.25
CA LYS A 10 18.90 9.79 -8.65
C LYS A 10 17.56 9.07 -8.56
N THR A 11 17.00 8.66 -9.70
CA THR A 11 15.79 7.87 -9.76
C THR A 11 16.07 6.58 -8.99
N PHE A 12 15.52 6.47 -7.77
CA PHE A 12 15.73 5.31 -6.92
C PHE A 12 15.01 4.13 -7.58
N SER A 13 15.75 3.25 -8.25
CA SER A 13 15.19 2.05 -8.87
C SER A 13 15.16 0.92 -7.85
N TYR A 14 13.96 0.42 -7.54
CA TYR A 14 13.81 -0.75 -6.69
C TYR A 14 14.23 -2.03 -7.45
N PRO A 15 14.84 -3.02 -6.79
CA PRO A 15 15.02 -4.35 -7.36
C PRO A 15 13.69 -4.93 -7.82
N GLN A 16 13.66 -5.64 -8.95
CA GLN A 16 12.44 -6.22 -9.50
C GLN A 16 11.72 -7.13 -8.50
N SER A 17 12.46 -7.94 -7.74
CA SER A 17 11.91 -8.79 -6.68
C SER A 17 11.14 -8.01 -5.61
N THR A 18 11.60 -6.81 -5.26
CA THR A 18 10.91 -5.91 -4.31
C THR A 18 9.60 -5.41 -4.89
N VAL A 19 9.59 -5.02 -6.16
CA VAL A 19 8.39 -4.55 -6.86
C VAL A 19 7.37 -5.68 -6.97
N GLU A 20 7.78 -6.87 -7.40
CA GLU A 20 6.93 -8.05 -7.54
C GLU A 20 6.32 -8.50 -6.20
N ARG A 21 7.10 -8.49 -5.12
CA ARG A 21 6.62 -8.83 -3.77
C ARG A 21 5.56 -7.83 -3.28
N ALA A 22 5.79 -6.54 -3.51
CA ALA A 22 4.88 -5.48 -3.13
C ALA A 22 3.58 -5.55 -3.95
N GLU A 23 3.68 -5.76 -5.26
CA GLU A 23 2.52 -5.95 -6.14
C GLU A 23 1.70 -7.18 -5.72
N ARG A 24 2.35 -8.34 -5.51
CA ARG A 24 1.69 -9.57 -5.03
C ARG A 24 0.90 -9.32 -3.76
N SER A 25 1.50 -8.60 -2.81
CA SER A 25 0.85 -8.25 -1.54
C SER A 25 -0.40 -7.39 -1.73
N LEU A 26 -0.36 -6.42 -2.66
CA LEU A 26 -1.52 -5.59 -3.01
C LEU A 26 -2.64 -6.40 -3.64
N VAL A 27 -2.31 -7.21 -4.64
CA VAL A 27 -3.29 -8.01 -5.39
C VAL A 27 -3.99 -9.02 -4.45
N CYS A 28 -3.23 -9.64 -3.55
CA CYS A 28 -3.73 -10.55 -2.53
C CYS A 28 -4.41 -9.85 -1.33
N SER A 29 -4.36 -8.52 -1.24
CA SER A 29 -4.96 -7.76 -0.14
C SER A 29 -6.49 -7.64 -0.29
N PRO A 30 -7.22 -7.25 0.77
CA PRO A 30 -8.64 -6.95 0.68
C PRO A 30 -8.94 -5.57 0.06
N PHE A 31 -7.92 -4.80 -0.35
CA PHE A 31 -8.06 -3.44 -0.88
C PHE A 31 -8.22 -3.41 -2.40
N ASN A 32 -8.80 -2.33 -2.91
CA ASN A 32 -8.95 -2.03 -4.34
C ASN A 32 -7.93 -0.96 -4.78
N PRO A 33 -7.70 -0.80 -6.09
CA PRO A 33 -6.84 0.27 -6.61
C PRO A 33 -7.30 1.68 -6.21
N GLY A 34 -8.61 1.85 -5.95
CA GLY A 34 -9.19 3.10 -5.47
C GLY A 34 -8.54 3.62 -4.18
N LEU A 35 -8.12 2.72 -3.27
CA LEU A 35 -7.41 3.13 -2.07
C LEU A 35 -6.05 3.76 -2.39
N LEU A 36 -5.30 3.16 -3.31
CA LEU A 36 -4.01 3.72 -3.74
C LEU A 36 -4.21 5.04 -4.47
N ALA A 37 -5.23 5.13 -5.33
CA ALA A 37 -5.57 6.38 -6.02
C ALA A 37 -5.86 7.51 -5.03
N ALA A 38 -6.62 7.26 -3.96
CA ALA A 38 -6.85 8.23 -2.89
C ALA A 38 -5.53 8.61 -2.18
N MET A 39 -4.70 7.62 -1.86
CA MET A 39 -3.42 7.82 -1.18
C MET A 39 -2.34 8.54 -2.01
N ARG A 40 -2.52 8.68 -3.32
CA ARG A 40 -1.66 9.52 -4.16
C ARG A 40 -1.80 11.00 -3.82
N HIS A 41 -2.98 11.42 -3.39
CA HIS A 41 -3.30 12.82 -3.14
C HIS A 41 -3.19 13.21 -1.66
N GLN A 42 -3.56 12.30 -0.75
CA GLN A 42 -3.61 12.57 0.68
C GLN A 42 -3.45 11.30 1.51
N SER A 43 -3.10 11.45 2.78
CA SER A 43 -3.15 10.32 3.72
C SER A 43 -4.60 9.94 4.01
N VAL A 44 -4.88 8.64 4.14
CA VAL A 44 -6.24 8.11 4.32
C VAL A 44 -6.38 7.53 5.74
N PRO A 45 -7.30 8.03 6.60
CA PRO A 45 -7.48 7.52 7.96
C PRO A 45 -8.06 6.10 8.03
N LEU A 46 -7.71 5.32 9.06
CA LEU A 46 -8.22 3.94 9.23
C LEU A 46 -9.75 3.88 9.19
N SER A 47 -10.42 4.81 9.87
CA SER A 47 -11.88 4.90 9.98
C SER A 47 -12.59 5.07 8.63
N THR A 48 -11.91 5.62 7.63
CA THR A 48 -12.46 5.79 6.26
C THR A 48 -12.29 4.53 5.40
N ILE A 49 -11.43 3.60 5.82
CA ILE A 49 -11.12 2.36 5.10
C ILE A 49 -11.87 1.17 5.72
N ALA A 50 -12.04 1.17 7.04
CA ALA A 50 -12.71 0.09 7.75
C ALA A 50 -14.24 0.14 7.60
N GLN A 51 -14.87 -0.96 7.98
CA GLN A 51 -16.32 -1.16 8.00
C GLN A 51 -16.96 -0.86 6.63
N ASP A 52 -18.17 -0.33 6.63
CA ASP A 52 -18.91 0.00 5.41
C ASP A 52 -18.32 1.20 4.66
N ASN A 53 -17.58 2.09 5.34
CA ASN A 53 -16.90 3.23 4.71
C ASN A 53 -15.96 2.75 3.60
N GLY A 54 -15.22 1.65 3.84
CA GLY A 54 -14.33 1.07 2.84
C GLY A 54 -15.04 0.67 1.55
N ILE A 55 -16.27 0.17 1.63
CA ILE A 55 -17.07 -0.18 0.44
C ILE A 55 -17.62 1.09 -0.22
N GLN A 56 -18.16 2.01 0.57
CA GLN A 56 -18.76 3.26 0.07
C GLN A 56 -17.74 4.12 -0.69
N HIS A 57 -16.49 4.15 -0.23
CA HIS A 57 -15.38 4.84 -0.90
C HIS A 57 -14.67 3.99 -1.97
N GLY A 58 -15.09 2.73 -2.16
CA GLY A 58 -14.45 1.82 -3.13
C GLY A 58 -13.04 1.38 -2.75
N TYR A 59 -12.64 1.51 -1.49
CA TYR A 59 -11.31 1.16 -0.97
C TYR A 59 -11.15 -0.33 -0.68
N THR A 60 -12.21 -1.02 -0.29
CA THR A 60 -12.17 -2.44 0.08
C THR A 60 -13.08 -3.29 -0.81
N LYS A 61 -12.74 -4.57 -0.96
CA LYS A 61 -13.54 -5.57 -1.71
C LYS A 61 -14.77 -6.06 -0.92
N ARG A 62 -14.75 -5.87 0.40
CA ARG A 62 -15.79 -6.24 1.37
C ARG A 62 -15.62 -5.39 2.64
N PRO A 63 -16.65 -5.25 3.48
CA PRO A 63 -16.49 -4.63 4.81
C PRO A 63 -15.42 -5.36 5.63
N LEU A 64 -14.59 -4.59 6.34
CA LEU A 64 -13.52 -5.12 7.20
C LEU A 64 -13.67 -4.53 8.60
N SER A 65 -13.57 -5.35 9.65
CA SER A 65 -13.42 -4.79 11.00
C SER A 65 -12.16 -3.91 11.07
N GLU A 66 -12.13 -2.95 11.99
CA GLU A 66 -10.95 -2.08 12.19
C GLU A 66 -9.67 -2.91 12.38
N LEU A 67 -9.72 -3.94 13.23
CA LEU A 67 -8.59 -4.84 13.45
C LEU A 67 -8.17 -5.59 12.17
N ALA A 68 -9.12 -6.07 11.37
CA ALA A 68 -8.80 -6.76 10.12
C ALA A 68 -8.20 -5.80 9.07
N CYS A 69 -8.73 -4.59 9.01
CA CYS A 69 -8.24 -3.52 8.14
C CYS A 69 -6.82 -3.11 8.55
N ASP A 70 -6.60 -2.83 9.83
CA ASP A 70 -5.30 -2.47 10.39
C ASP A 70 -4.25 -3.57 10.13
N ASN A 71 -4.58 -4.82 10.40
CA ASN A 71 -3.69 -5.95 10.10
C ASN A 71 -3.34 -6.03 8.60
N ALA A 72 -4.28 -5.72 7.71
CA ALA A 72 -4.02 -5.72 6.27
C ALA A 72 -3.15 -4.54 5.84
N LEU A 73 -3.37 -3.34 6.39
CA LEU A 73 -2.53 -2.16 6.14
C LEU A 73 -1.12 -2.33 6.71
N SER A 74 -1.01 -2.89 7.92
CA SER A 74 0.26 -3.23 8.56
C SER A 74 1.09 -4.22 7.72
N TRP A 75 0.46 -5.16 7.02
CA TRP A 75 1.17 -5.99 6.04
C TRP A 75 1.73 -5.18 4.87
N LEU A 76 0.95 -4.24 4.32
CA LEU A 76 1.41 -3.35 3.25
C LEU A 76 2.51 -2.39 3.70
N ILE A 77 2.56 -2.03 4.99
CA ILE A 77 3.70 -1.32 5.59
C ILE A 77 4.94 -2.21 5.61
N GLN A 78 4.83 -3.45 6.10
CA GLN A 78 5.95 -4.39 6.17
C GLN A 78 6.57 -4.67 4.80
N VAL A 79 5.75 -4.77 3.75
CA VAL A 79 6.26 -4.98 2.39
C VAL A 79 6.73 -3.69 1.71
N GLY A 80 6.64 -2.55 2.38
CA GLY A 80 7.18 -1.27 1.94
C GLY A 80 6.27 -0.47 1.02
N VAL A 81 5.00 -0.84 0.87
CA VAL A 81 4.03 -0.12 0.02
C VAL A 81 3.50 1.12 0.72
N LEU A 82 3.21 1.00 2.01
CA LEU A 82 2.60 2.05 2.82
C LEU A 82 3.53 2.48 3.95
N ARG A 83 3.24 3.66 4.51
CA ARG A 83 3.70 4.07 5.84
C ARG A 83 2.50 4.56 6.64
N ARG A 84 2.59 4.45 7.96
CA ARG A 84 1.65 5.05 8.89
C ARG A 84 2.09 6.48 9.20
N GLU A 85 1.14 7.39 9.23
CA GLU A 85 1.28 8.76 9.70
C GLU A 85 0.35 8.92 10.89
N VAL A 86 0.82 9.62 11.90
CA VAL A 86 0.00 10.03 13.03
C VAL A 86 -0.22 11.53 12.96
N ASP A 87 -1.35 12.00 13.48
CA ASP A 87 -1.49 13.44 13.74
C ASP A 87 -0.42 13.92 14.73
N GLY A 88 -0.27 15.24 14.88
CA GLY A 88 0.71 15.83 15.79
C GLY A 88 0.51 15.44 17.27
N GLN A 89 -0.55 14.71 17.61
CA GLN A 89 -0.89 14.24 18.95
C GLN A 89 -0.76 12.72 19.11
N GLY A 90 -0.52 11.97 18.02
CA GLY A 90 -0.45 10.51 18.07
C GLY A 90 -1.81 9.79 18.13
N ILE A 91 -2.93 10.49 17.92
CA ILE A 91 -4.28 9.98 18.20
C ILE A 91 -4.89 9.34 16.95
N THR A 92 -4.83 10.05 15.83
CA THR A 92 -5.40 9.59 14.56
C THR A 92 -4.32 8.92 13.72
N ASP A 93 -4.57 7.69 13.30
CA ASP A 93 -3.75 6.99 12.32
C ASP A 93 -4.26 7.22 10.90
N SER A 94 -3.33 7.57 10.01
CA SER A 94 -3.59 7.63 8.58
C SER A 94 -2.46 6.96 7.81
N PHE A 95 -2.73 6.60 6.57
CA PHE A 95 -1.81 5.81 5.76
C PHE A 95 -1.51 6.54 4.46
N ARG A 96 -0.24 6.54 4.06
CA ARG A 96 0.24 7.14 2.81
C ARG A 96 1.12 6.16 2.05
N LEU A 97 1.16 6.32 0.72
CA LEU A 97 2.10 5.62 -0.13
C LEU A 97 3.55 6.01 0.17
N THR A 98 4.43 5.02 0.16
CA THR A 98 5.89 5.22 0.01
C THR A 98 6.23 5.47 -1.46
N PRO A 99 7.49 5.77 -1.84
CA PRO A 99 7.87 5.85 -3.25
C PRO A 99 7.63 4.54 -4.02
N LEU A 100 7.83 3.38 -3.39
CA LEU A 100 7.47 2.07 -3.98
C LEU A 100 5.95 1.96 -4.19
N GLY A 101 5.15 2.40 -3.22
CA GLY A 101 3.70 2.44 -3.34
C GLY A 101 3.22 3.37 -4.45
N GLN A 102 3.86 4.54 -4.63
CA GLN A 102 3.58 5.48 -5.72
C GLN A 102 3.85 4.85 -7.08
N GLN A 103 5.00 4.19 -7.25
CA GLN A 103 5.33 3.46 -8.48
C GLN A 103 4.26 2.43 -8.84
N LEU A 104 3.76 1.66 -7.86
CA LEU A 104 2.69 0.68 -8.08
C LEU A 104 1.34 1.35 -8.36
N ALA A 105 1.03 2.46 -7.69
CA ALA A 105 -0.20 3.21 -7.91
C ALA A 105 -0.26 3.80 -9.34
N GLU A 106 0.87 4.20 -9.90
CA GLU A 106 0.99 4.64 -11.30
C GLU A 106 0.75 3.50 -12.29
N GLN A 107 1.30 2.30 -12.04
CA GLN A 107 1.09 1.14 -12.90
C GLN A 107 -0.39 0.73 -13.03
N TYR A 108 -1.15 0.90 -11.94
CA TYR A 108 -2.57 0.54 -11.83
C TYR A 108 -3.52 1.73 -11.97
N GLN A 109 -3.05 2.89 -12.45
CA GLN A 109 -3.90 4.07 -12.62
C GLN A 109 -5.05 3.77 -13.60
N GLY A 110 -6.29 3.79 -13.08
CA GLY A 110 -7.51 3.50 -13.84
C GLY A 110 -7.69 2.02 -14.22
N LYS A 111 -6.90 1.10 -13.65
CA LYS A 111 -6.96 -0.33 -13.92
C LYS A 111 -7.34 -1.11 -12.66
N ASN A 112 -8.06 -2.21 -12.86
CA ASN A 112 -8.26 -3.20 -11.79
C ASN A 112 -6.95 -3.95 -11.52
N TRP A 113 -6.85 -4.53 -10.33
CA TRP A 113 -5.77 -5.48 -10.04
C TRP A 113 -5.77 -6.61 -11.06
N ARG A 114 -4.57 -7.13 -11.39
CA ARG A 114 -4.49 -8.45 -12.01
C ARG A 114 -5.15 -9.49 -11.10
N HIS A 115 -5.64 -10.60 -11.65
CA HIS A 115 -6.14 -11.67 -10.80
C HIS A 115 -4.96 -12.36 -10.08
N PRO A 116 -5.02 -12.54 -8.75
CA PRO A 116 -3.97 -13.28 -8.04
C PRO A 116 -4.00 -14.74 -8.47
N SER A 117 -2.83 -15.26 -8.86
CA SER A 117 -2.67 -16.69 -9.09
C SER A 117 -2.74 -17.46 -7.76
N TRP A 118 -2.94 -18.78 -7.82
CA TRP A 118 -2.85 -19.63 -6.63
C TRP A 118 -1.47 -19.54 -5.96
N GLY A 119 -0.40 -19.47 -6.75
CA GLY A 119 0.96 -19.26 -6.27
C GLY A 119 1.11 -17.93 -5.53
N ASP A 120 0.51 -16.84 -6.04
CA ASP A 120 0.52 -15.54 -5.36
C ASP A 120 -0.15 -15.62 -3.98
N ARG A 121 -1.29 -16.33 -3.89
CA ARG A 121 -2.04 -16.50 -2.64
C ARG A 121 -1.25 -17.31 -1.62
N ILE A 122 -0.72 -18.47 -2.03
CA ILE A 122 0.07 -19.35 -1.15
C ILE A 122 1.32 -18.63 -0.68
N TYR A 123 2.09 -18.04 -1.60
CA TYR A 123 3.31 -17.32 -1.25
C TYR A 123 3.01 -16.20 -0.27
N ASN A 124 2.06 -15.31 -0.60
CA ASN A 124 1.70 -14.19 0.28
C ASN A 124 1.22 -14.66 1.66
N PHE A 125 0.45 -15.76 1.72
CA PHE A 125 0.01 -16.34 2.99
C PHE A 125 1.20 -16.84 3.82
N VAL A 126 2.10 -17.62 3.21
CA VAL A 126 3.29 -18.17 3.87
C VAL A 126 4.21 -17.05 4.36
N THR A 127 4.54 -16.07 3.52
CA THR A 127 5.45 -14.98 3.93
C THR A 127 4.86 -14.14 5.05
N ARG A 128 3.55 -13.87 4.99
CA ARG A 128 2.85 -13.09 6.01
C ARG A 128 2.75 -13.84 7.34
N TRP A 129 2.52 -15.15 7.31
CA TRP A 129 2.34 -15.96 8.52
C TRP A 129 3.67 -16.33 9.18
N LEU A 130 4.67 -16.71 8.39
CA LEU A 130 5.99 -17.11 8.88
C LEU A 130 6.94 -15.94 9.12
N ARG A 131 6.54 -14.70 8.77
CA ARG A 131 7.35 -13.48 8.88
C ARG A 131 8.77 -13.66 8.32
N LEU A 132 8.87 -14.37 7.20
CA LEU A 132 10.17 -14.64 6.57
C LEU A 132 10.80 -13.31 6.14
N PRO A 133 12.10 -13.10 6.39
CA PRO A 133 12.80 -11.92 5.89
C PRO A 133 12.79 -11.91 4.35
N PHE A 134 12.74 -10.70 3.78
CA PHE A 134 12.73 -10.46 2.34
C PHE A 134 14.05 -9.86 1.87
#